data_AF-A0A3P7M8L8-F1
#
_entry.id   AF-A0A3P7M8L8-F1
#
_cell.length_a   1.000
_cell.length_b   1.000
_cell.length_c   1.000
_cell.angle_alpha   90.00
_cell.angle_beta   90.00
_cell.angle_gamma   90.00
#
_symmetry.space_group_name_H-M   'P 1'
#
loop_
_entity.id
_entity.type
_entity.pdbx_description
1 polymer ?
#
loop_
_entity_poly.entity_id
_entity_poly.type
_entity_poly.pdbx_seq_one_letter_code
_entity_poly.pdbx_strand_id
1 'polypeptide(L)'
;MRLPQGVSVLHVEQEVIGDNTPAIESVLEADTERAALLAELASLKNATDEDAGERLGDIFHRMVEIDADSAPARAAAILYGLGFDTEMQKRPTKEFSGGWRMRLALARALFATPDLLLLDEPTNMLDMRALIWLEDYVQTWSTIMIIVSHDQAFLNCVATDIIHLTAKRLDAYRGNYELFVKAREEHLLNEEREYQAQKAEREHIQQFIDTFRYNAKRASLVQSRIKALERLPKLIEPEKVTKVVFRLPECDKIHQPLVQLDEVYFHYIPEKPILENIDLTVRHSSRICVVSSTSQKTECLGLLVVTLSPNAELYVGENGAGKSTLLKLILGDLEPTKGLRKAHRQLRIGYFSQHHVDQLDLNVSSLEFLMKKFPG
;
A
#
# COMPACT_ATOMS: atom_id res chain seq x y z
N MET A 1 -26.56 6.03 11.15
CA MET A 1 -27.22 5.43 9.97
C MET A 1 -27.29 3.93 10.24
N ARG A 2 -28.48 3.32 10.38
CA ARG A 2 -28.60 1.88 10.63
C ARG A 2 -28.53 1.17 9.28
N LEU A 3 -27.62 0.22 9.14
CA LEU A 3 -27.55 -0.66 7.96
C LEU A 3 -28.87 -1.45 7.86
N PRO A 4 -29.36 -1.76 6.63
CA PRO A 4 -30.55 -2.58 6.45
C PRO A 4 -30.36 -3.96 7.12
N GLN A 5 -31.43 -4.51 7.69
CA GLN A 5 -31.41 -5.87 8.24
C GLN A 5 -31.13 -6.87 7.11
N GLY A 6 -30.03 -7.60 7.21
CA GLY A 6 -29.61 -8.61 6.21
C GLY A 6 -28.34 -8.28 5.44
N VAL A 7 -27.75 -7.08 5.58
CA VAL A 7 -26.46 -6.75 4.95
C VAL A 7 -25.32 -7.20 5.86
N SER A 8 -24.49 -8.12 5.36
CA SER A 8 -23.23 -8.48 5.99
C SER A 8 -22.16 -7.44 5.65
N VAL A 9 -21.57 -6.83 6.68
CA VAL A 9 -20.45 -5.89 6.53
C VAL A 9 -19.26 -6.48 7.25
N LEU A 10 -18.16 -6.67 6.51
CA LEU A 10 -16.91 -7.10 7.10
C LEU A 10 -15.89 -5.97 7.03
N HIS A 11 -15.31 -5.67 8.19
CA HIS A 11 -14.23 -4.71 8.35
C HIS A 11 -12.98 -5.47 8.79
N VAL A 12 -11.88 -5.29 8.06
CA VAL A 12 -10.60 -5.89 8.41
C VAL A 12 -9.87 -4.95 9.39
N GLU A 13 -9.86 -5.29 10.67
CA GLU A 13 -9.04 -4.58 11.65
C GLU A 13 -7.54 -4.86 11.43
N GLN A 14 -6.71 -3.86 11.73
CA GLN A 14 -5.27 -3.87 11.43
C GLN A 14 -4.45 -4.91 12.22
N GLU A 15 -5.02 -5.59 13.23
CA GLU A 15 -4.31 -6.63 13.99
C GLU A 15 -5.17 -7.85 14.33
N VAL A 16 -4.84 -9.00 13.73
CA VAL A 16 -5.31 -10.30 14.20
C VAL A 16 -4.38 -10.77 15.31
N ILE A 17 -4.93 -10.98 16.51
CA ILE A 17 -4.21 -11.57 17.63
C ILE A 17 -3.89 -13.02 17.26
N GLY A 18 -2.60 -13.36 17.24
CA GLY A 18 -2.16 -14.72 16.93
C GLY A 18 -2.47 -15.67 18.09
N ASP A 19 -2.99 -16.83 17.75
CA ASP A 19 -3.34 -17.94 18.63
C ASP A 19 -2.68 -19.25 18.15
N ASN A 20 -3.14 -20.38 18.69
CA ASN A 20 -2.62 -21.70 18.32
C ASN A 20 -3.29 -22.29 17.07
N THR A 21 -4.27 -21.61 16.46
CA THR A 21 -4.95 -22.14 15.27
C THR A 21 -4.00 -22.14 14.07
N PRO A 22 -4.01 -23.16 13.22
CA PRO A 22 -3.34 -23.14 11.93
C PRO A 22 -3.89 -22.01 11.03
N ALA A 23 -3.06 -21.41 10.20
CA ALA A 23 -3.48 -20.33 9.29
C ALA A 23 -4.67 -20.73 8.39
N ILE A 24 -4.68 -21.94 7.84
CA ILE A 24 -5.79 -22.43 7.00
C ILE A 24 -7.11 -22.57 7.78
N GLU A 25 -7.03 -23.04 9.03
CA GLU A 25 -8.22 -23.18 9.88
C GLU A 25 -8.76 -21.81 10.27
N SER A 26 -7.88 -20.84 10.59
CA SER A 26 -8.27 -19.46 10.88
C SER A 26 -9.02 -18.78 9.71
N VAL A 27 -8.66 -19.10 8.46
CA VAL A 27 -9.40 -18.65 7.26
C VAL A 27 -10.76 -19.34 7.15
N LEU A 28 -10.81 -20.65 7.36
CA LEU A 28 -12.07 -21.41 7.30
C LEU A 28 -13.06 -21.00 8.38
N GLU A 29 -12.59 -20.56 9.54
CA GLU A 29 -13.41 -20.03 10.64
C GLU A 29 -14.01 -18.66 10.34
N ALA A 30 -13.55 -17.96 9.29
CA ALA A 30 -14.15 -16.69 8.87
C ALA A 30 -15.56 -16.87 8.29
N ASP A 31 -15.87 -18.06 7.76
CA ASP A 31 -17.22 -18.45 7.36
C ASP A 31 -17.99 -18.99 8.57
N THR A 32 -18.70 -18.08 9.22
CA THR A 32 -19.45 -18.36 10.45
C THR A 32 -20.62 -19.32 10.23
N GLU A 33 -21.22 -19.31 9.05
CA GLU A 33 -22.30 -20.23 8.68
C GLU A 33 -21.77 -21.65 8.56
N ARG A 34 -20.67 -21.84 7.80
CA ARG A 34 -20.01 -23.15 7.68
C ARG A 34 -19.53 -23.68 9.03
N ALA A 35 -18.93 -22.82 9.85
CA ALA A 35 -18.46 -23.20 11.18
C ALA A 35 -19.61 -23.65 12.10
N ALA A 36 -20.75 -22.94 12.06
CA ALA A 36 -21.94 -23.29 12.82
C ALA A 36 -22.52 -24.65 12.37
N LEU A 37 -22.65 -24.88 11.05
CA LEU A 37 -23.15 -26.13 10.48
C LEU A 37 -22.25 -27.32 10.84
N LEU A 38 -20.92 -27.14 10.81
CA LEU A 38 -19.98 -28.19 11.20
C LEU A 38 -20.04 -28.51 12.70
N ALA A 39 -20.22 -27.50 13.55
CA ALA A 39 -20.39 -27.70 14.99
C ALA A 39 -21.72 -28.43 15.31
N GLU A 40 -22.81 -28.07 14.62
CA GLU A 40 -24.11 -28.73 14.73
C GLU A 40 -24.05 -30.18 14.22
N LEU A 41 -23.37 -30.42 13.11
CA LEU A 41 -23.13 -31.77 12.59
C LEU A 41 -22.33 -32.63 13.58
N ALA A 42 -21.35 -32.04 14.29
CA ALA A 42 -20.56 -32.74 15.29
C ALA A 42 -21.37 -33.12 16.55
N SER A 43 -22.32 -32.27 16.97
CA SER A 43 -23.18 -32.57 18.13
C SER A 43 -24.25 -33.62 17.80
N LEU A 44 -24.79 -33.60 16.57
CA LEU A 44 -25.84 -34.52 16.12
C LEU A 44 -25.32 -35.89 15.69
N LYS A 45 -24.03 -36.05 15.40
CA LYS A 45 -23.41 -37.33 15.00
C LYS A 45 -23.65 -38.51 15.96
N ASN A 46 -23.91 -38.22 17.24
CA ASN A 46 -24.15 -39.24 18.27
C ASN A 46 -25.63 -39.33 18.70
N ALA A 47 -26.51 -38.49 18.15
CA ALA A 47 -27.95 -38.54 18.43
C ALA A 47 -28.62 -39.63 17.59
N THR A 48 -29.57 -40.36 18.17
CA THR A 48 -30.26 -41.50 17.52
C THR A 48 -31.75 -41.26 17.27
N ASP A 49 -32.22 -40.04 17.53
CA ASP A 49 -33.62 -39.65 17.41
C ASP A 49 -34.00 -39.37 15.93
N GLU A 50 -35.26 -39.64 15.54
CA GLU A 50 -35.76 -39.39 14.17
C GLU A 50 -35.64 -37.91 13.77
N ASP A 51 -35.87 -36.99 14.71
CA ASP A 51 -35.70 -35.53 14.51
C ASP A 51 -34.26 -35.14 14.19
N ALA A 52 -33.26 -35.88 14.71
CA ALA A 52 -31.86 -35.66 14.39
C ALA A 52 -31.55 -36.06 12.94
N GLY A 53 -32.24 -37.06 12.40
CA GLY A 53 -32.13 -37.48 11.00
C GLY A 53 -32.61 -36.42 10.01
N GLU A 54 -33.77 -35.82 10.27
CA GLU A 54 -34.31 -34.72 9.44
C GLU A 54 -33.39 -33.50 9.47
N ARG A 55 -32.93 -33.11 10.67
CA ARG A 55 -32.02 -31.98 10.85
C ARG A 55 -30.66 -32.20 10.18
N LEU A 56 -30.12 -33.43 10.21
CA LEU A 56 -28.90 -33.77 9.47
C LEU A 56 -29.10 -33.60 7.96
N GLY A 57 -30.27 -33.99 7.44
CA GLY A 57 -30.63 -33.76 6.03
C GLY A 57 -30.60 -32.29 5.64
N ASP A 58 -31.20 -31.43 6.45
CA ASP A 58 -31.19 -29.97 6.25
C ASP A 58 -29.76 -29.40 6.26
N ILE A 59 -28.93 -29.84 7.20
CA ILE A 59 -27.52 -29.42 7.31
C ILE A 59 -26.75 -29.82 6.05
N PHE A 60 -26.89 -31.07 5.59
CA PHE A 60 -26.22 -31.52 4.37
C PHE A 60 -26.68 -30.74 3.13
N HIS A 61 -27.99 -30.45 3.01
CA HIS A 61 -28.50 -29.63 1.92
C HIS A 61 -27.88 -28.22 1.95
N ARG A 62 -27.85 -27.60 3.13
CA ARG A 62 -27.26 -26.27 3.30
C ARG A 62 -25.75 -26.25 3.04
N MET A 63 -25.03 -27.29 3.46
CA MET A 63 -23.60 -27.45 3.19
C MET A 63 -23.30 -27.54 1.68
N VAL A 64 -24.18 -28.18 0.90
CA VAL A 64 -24.06 -28.22 -0.57
C VAL A 64 -24.34 -26.84 -1.19
N GLU A 65 -25.34 -26.11 -0.69
CA GLU A 65 -25.67 -24.76 -1.18
C GLU A 65 -24.52 -23.76 -0.99
N ILE A 66 -23.81 -23.83 0.15
CA ILE A 66 -22.67 -22.95 0.45
C ILE A 66 -21.34 -23.50 -0.10
N ASP A 67 -21.36 -24.61 -0.82
CA ASP A 67 -20.18 -25.31 -1.35
C ASP A 67 -19.10 -25.54 -0.28
N ALA A 68 -19.53 -26.09 0.86
CA ALA A 68 -18.70 -26.29 2.05
C ALA A 68 -17.51 -27.25 1.82
N ASP A 69 -17.63 -28.14 0.84
CA ASP A 69 -16.62 -29.14 0.47
C ASP A 69 -15.45 -28.52 -0.32
N SER A 70 -15.71 -27.51 -1.15
CA SER A 70 -14.66 -26.77 -1.87
C SER A 70 -13.94 -25.75 -0.98
N ALA A 71 -14.52 -25.42 0.17
CA ALA A 71 -14.06 -24.37 1.07
C ALA A 71 -12.57 -24.49 1.45
N PRO A 72 -12.02 -25.68 1.81
CA PRO A 72 -10.59 -25.84 2.08
C PRO A 72 -9.69 -25.53 0.88
N ALA A 73 -10.12 -25.92 -0.33
CA ALA A 73 -9.37 -25.64 -1.55
C ALA A 73 -9.37 -24.14 -1.88
N ARG A 74 -10.51 -23.45 -1.70
CA ARG A 74 -10.62 -21.99 -1.83
C ARG A 74 -9.75 -21.26 -0.82
N ALA A 75 -9.80 -21.64 0.45
CA ALA A 75 -8.98 -21.05 1.51
C ALA A 75 -7.47 -21.21 1.21
N ALA A 76 -7.05 -22.41 0.80
CA ALA A 76 -5.67 -22.69 0.43
C ALA A 76 -5.21 -21.86 -0.79
N ALA A 77 -6.08 -21.66 -1.78
CA ALA A 77 -5.78 -20.86 -2.97
C ALA A 77 -5.60 -19.36 -2.62
N ILE A 78 -6.49 -18.80 -1.78
CA ILE A 78 -6.38 -17.42 -1.29
C ILE A 78 -5.08 -17.22 -0.51
N LEU A 79 -4.79 -18.13 0.43
CA LEU A 79 -3.56 -18.08 1.22
C LEU A 79 -2.31 -18.18 0.33
N TYR A 80 -2.29 -19.09 -0.64
CA TYR A 80 -1.19 -19.20 -1.59
C TYR A 80 -0.99 -17.93 -2.43
N GLY A 81 -2.08 -17.33 -2.90
CA GLY A 81 -2.07 -16.06 -3.62
C GLY A 81 -1.47 -14.90 -2.82
N LEU A 82 -1.75 -14.86 -1.52
CA LEU A 82 -1.18 -13.89 -0.57
C LEU A 82 0.25 -14.24 -0.09
N GLY A 83 0.83 -15.32 -0.61
CA GLY A 83 2.21 -15.72 -0.39
C GLY A 83 2.42 -16.78 0.70
N PHE A 84 1.38 -17.39 1.27
CA PHE A 84 1.53 -18.49 2.22
C PHE A 84 1.76 -19.82 1.50
N ASP A 85 2.95 -20.40 1.67
CA ASP A 85 3.24 -21.75 1.16
C ASP A 85 2.45 -22.84 1.92
N THR A 86 2.50 -24.07 1.41
CA THR A 86 1.75 -25.21 1.98
C THR A 86 2.14 -25.54 3.43
N GLU A 87 3.38 -25.26 3.83
CA GLU A 87 3.85 -25.52 5.19
C GLU A 87 3.42 -24.39 6.14
N MET A 88 3.52 -23.13 5.70
CA MET A 88 3.01 -21.97 6.41
C MET A 88 1.51 -22.07 6.67
N GLN A 89 0.72 -22.59 5.71
CA GLN A 89 -0.72 -22.79 5.91
C GLN A 89 -1.07 -23.67 7.12
N LYS A 90 -0.16 -24.59 7.50
CA LYS A 90 -0.33 -25.49 8.66
C LYS A 90 0.26 -24.93 9.95
N ARG A 91 1.03 -23.84 9.89
CA ARG A 91 1.70 -23.26 11.06
C ARG A 91 0.72 -22.45 11.92
N PRO A 92 0.89 -22.46 13.25
CA PRO A 92 0.07 -21.67 14.16
C PRO A 92 0.16 -20.16 13.90
N THR A 93 -0.97 -19.44 14.03
CA THR A 93 -1.01 -18.00 13.73
C THR A 93 -0.11 -17.14 14.62
N LYS A 94 0.14 -17.57 15.87
CA LYS A 94 1.06 -16.91 16.81
C LYS A 94 2.52 -16.85 16.32
N GLU A 95 2.95 -17.76 15.44
CA GLU A 95 4.33 -17.80 14.94
C GLU A 95 4.59 -16.79 13.82
N PHE A 96 3.54 -16.24 13.23
CA PHE A 96 3.66 -15.22 12.19
C PHE A 96 3.99 -13.85 12.79
N SER A 97 4.80 -13.08 12.06
CA SER A 97 5.02 -11.67 12.35
C SER A 97 3.74 -10.85 12.08
N GLY A 98 3.66 -9.62 12.61
CA GLY A 98 2.50 -8.75 12.42
C GLY A 98 2.08 -8.57 10.95
N GLY A 99 3.04 -8.43 10.03
CA GLY A 99 2.75 -8.32 8.60
C GLY A 99 2.11 -9.58 8.01
N TRP A 100 2.55 -10.78 8.41
CA TRP A 100 1.91 -12.03 7.99
C TRP A 100 0.54 -12.21 8.63
N ARG A 101 0.33 -11.77 9.87
CA ARG A 101 -1.01 -11.77 10.50
C ARG A 101 -1.98 -10.80 9.80
N MET A 102 -1.49 -9.66 9.32
CA MET A 102 -2.29 -8.74 8.49
C MET A 102 -2.69 -9.40 7.16
N ARG A 103 -1.78 -10.12 6.50
CA ARG A 103 -2.12 -10.91 5.29
C ARG A 103 -3.14 -11.99 5.59
N LEU A 104 -3.06 -12.64 6.75
CA LEU A 104 -4.05 -13.61 7.19
C LEU A 104 -5.42 -12.94 7.43
N ALA A 105 -5.45 -11.74 8.01
CA ALA A 105 -6.67 -10.96 8.19
C ALA A 105 -7.35 -10.67 6.84
N LEU A 106 -6.55 -10.26 5.85
CA LEU A 106 -7.02 -10.06 4.48
C LEU A 106 -7.54 -11.38 3.88
N ALA A 107 -6.84 -12.50 4.06
CA ALA A 107 -7.27 -13.81 3.58
C ALA A 107 -8.64 -14.21 4.14
N ARG A 108 -8.83 -14.03 5.46
CA ARG A 108 -10.11 -14.25 6.16
C ARG A 108 -11.22 -13.40 5.55
N ALA A 109 -10.93 -12.14 5.25
CA ALA A 109 -11.91 -11.21 4.71
C ALA A 109 -12.32 -11.53 3.28
N LEU A 110 -11.37 -11.90 2.43
CA LEU A 110 -11.61 -12.33 1.06
C LEU A 110 -12.36 -13.67 1.02
N PHE A 111 -12.18 -14.52 2.02
CA PHE A 111 -12.86 -15.82 2.10
C PHE A 111 -14.32 -15.71 2.55
N ALA A 112 -14.64 -14.77 3.47
CA ALA A 112 -15.98 -14.62 4.04
C ALA A 112 -17.04 -14.06 3.07
N THR A 113 -16.65 -13.53 1.91
CA THR A 113 -17.56 -13.06 0.83
C THR A 113 -18.76 -12.22 1.32
N PRO A 114 -18.55 -11.11 2.04
CA PRO A 114 -19.65 -10.25 2.52
C PRO A 114 -20.34 -9.46 1.39
N ASP A 115 -21.51 -8.92 1.67
CA ASP A 115 -22.25 -8.02 0.77
C ASP A 115 -21.51 -6.69 0.55
N LEU A 116 -20.85 -6.20 1.61
CA LEU A 116 -20.00 -5.01 1.61
C LEU A 116 -18.66 -5.32 2.29
N LEU A 117 -17.58 -5.23 1.52
CA LEU A 117 -16.22 -5.40 2.00
C LEU A 117 -15.50 -4.05 2.15
N LEU A 118 -14.99 -3.77 3.34
CA LEU A 118 -14.20 -2.57 3.63
C LEU A 118 -12.73 -2.95 3.84
N LEU A 119 -11.84 -2.40 3.02
CA LEU A 119 -10.40 -2.62 3.09
C LEU A 119 -9.67 -1.31 3.38
N ASP A 120 -8.94 -1.26 4.50
CA ASP A 120 -8.12 -0.13 4.88
C ASP A 120 -6.63 -0.44 4.59
N GLU A 121 -6.08 0.21 3.57
CA GLU A 121 -4.68 0.08 3.12
C GLU A 121 -4.18 -1.36 2.95
N PRO A 122 -4.86 -2.20 2.12
CA PRO A 122 -4.52 -3.61 1.99
C PRO A 122 -3.14 -3.86 1.32
N THR A 123 -2.59 -2.87 0.63
CA THR A 123 -1.35 -2.99 -0.15
C THR A 123 -0.07 -2.84 0.68
N ASN A 124 -0.12 -2.19 1.85
CA ASN A 124 1.07 -1.76 2.61
C ASN A 124 1.98 -2.89 3.11
N MET A 125 1.51 -4.13 3.16
CA MET A 125 2.26 -5.30 3.64
C MET A 125 2.36 -6.42 2.59
N LEU A 126 1.90 -6.16 1.36
CA LEU A 126 1.96 -7.10 0.25
C LEU A 126 3.24 -6.90 -0.54
N ASP A 127 3.83 -8.02 -0.95
CA ASP A 127 4.85 -7.99 -1.99
C ASP A 127 4.17 -7.86 -3.35
N MET A 128 4.95 -7.57 -4.39
CA MET A 128 4.39 -7.34 -5.72
C MET A 128 3.64 -8.55 -6.27
N ARG A 129 4.05 -9.77 -5.95
CA ARG A 129 3.37 -10.99 -6.41
C ARG A 129 1.98 -11.09 -5.77
N ALA A 130 1.91 -10.92 -4.45
CA ALA A 130 0.64 -10.91 -3.73
C ALA A 130 -0.24 -9.72 -4.14
N LEU A 131 0.35 -8.57 -4.47
CA LEU A 131 -0.37 -7.39 -4.96
C LEU A 131 -1.02 -7.67 -6.32
N ILE A 132 -0.26 -8.19 -7.30
CA ILE A 132 -0.79 -8.56 -8.63
C ILE A 132 -1.91 -9.61 -8.48
N TRP A 133 -1.68 -10.63 -7.64
CA TRP A 133 -2.71 -11.63 -7.37
C TRP A 133 -3.97 -11.01 -6.76
N LEU A 134 -3.81 -10.05 -5.83
CA LEU A 134 -4.93 -9.34 -5.22
C LEU A 134 -5.69 -8.50 -6.25
N GLU A 135 -4.97 -7.80 -7.14
CA GLU A 135 -5.59 -7.05 -8.25
C GLU A 135 -6.49 -7.94 -9.10
N ASP A 136 -5.94 -9.07 -9.57
CA ASP A 136 -6.68 -10.04 -10.38
C ASP A 136 -7.87 -10.63 -9.61
N TYR A 137 -7.67 -10.98 -8.33
CA TYR A 137 -8.71 -11.57 -7.49
C TYR A 137 -9.86 -10.58 -7.25
N VAL A 138 -9.55 -9.33 -6.90
CA VAL A 138 -10.54 -8.28 -6.65
C VAL A 138 -11.30 -7.90 -7.91
N GLN A 139 -10.69 -7.96 -9.10
CA GLN A 139 -11.40 -7.73 -10.36
C GLN A 139 -12.51 -8.77 -10.63
N THR A 140 -12.37 -9.99 -10.10
CA THR A 140 -13.41 -11.02 -10.20
C THR A 140 -14.49 -10.92 -9.11
N TRP A 141 -14.34 -9.98 -8.19
CA TRP A 141 -15.25 -9.79 -7.06
C TRP A 141 -16.61 -9.26 -7.51
N SER A 142 -17.69 -9.89 -7.05
CA SER A 142 -19.05 -9.61 -7.52
C SER A 142 -19.85 -8.66 -6.62
N THR A 143 -19.42 -8.43 -5.37
CA THR A 143 -20.13 -7.60 -4.39
C THR A 143 -19.50 -6.21 -4.25
N ILE A 144 -20.05 -5.38 -3.36
CA ILE A 144 -19.59 -4.00 -3.19
C ILE A 144 -18.31 -4.00 -2.34
N MET A 145 -17.30 -3.30 -2.81
CA MET A 145 -16.04 -3.12 -2.09
C MET A 145 -15.70 -1.63 -1.97
N ILE A 146 -15.26 -1.20 -0.78
CA ILE A 146 -14.69 0.13 -0.56
C ILE A 146 -13.26 -0.08 -0.09
N ILE A 147 -12.31 0.48 -0.84
CA ILE A 147 -10.88 0.37 -0.56
C ILE A 147 -10.30 1.75 -0.29
N VAL A 148 -9.59 1.88 0.82
CA VAL A 148 -8.68 3.01 1.09
C VAL A 148 -7.28 2.56 0.69
N SER A 149 -6.64 3.29 -0.22
CA SER A 149 -5.26 3.02 -0.60
C SER A 149 -4.55 4.28 -1.07
N HIS A 150 -3.25 4.35 -0.79
CA HIS A 150 -2.34 5.31 -1.40
C HIS A 150 -1.64 4.80 -2.68
N ASP A 151 -1.87 3.54 -3.08
CA ASP A 151 -1.26 2.93 -4.26
C ASP A 151 -2.02 3.30 -5.55
N GLN A 152 -1.39 4.13 -6.37
CA GLN A 152 -1.97 4.63 -7.61
C GLN A 152 -2.15 3.53 -8.66
N ALA A 153 -1.24 2.57 -8.75
CA ALA A 153 -1.29 1.52 -9.75
C ALA A 153 -2.44 0.55 -9.43
N PHE A 154 -2.50 0.12 -8.17
CA PHE A 154 -3.57 -0.74 -7.66
C PHE A 154 -4.95 -0.10 -7.87
N LEU A 155 -5.12 1.17 -7.46
CA LEU A 155 -6.39 1.89 -7.65
C LEU A 155 -6.74 2.07 -9.14
N ASN A 156 -5.75 2.22 -10.01
CA ASN A 156 -6.00 2.34 -11.44
C ASN A 156 -6.52 1.04 -12.08
N CYS A 157 -6.09 -0.11 -11.56
CA CYS A 157 -6.51 -1.44 -12.02
C CYS A 157 -7.87 -1.88 -11.46
N VAL A 158 -8.17 -1.50 -10.22
CA VAL A 158 -9.32 -2.06 -9.46
C VAL A 158 -10.50 -1.09 -9.37
N ALA A 159 -10.27 0.21 -9.29
CA ALA A 159 -11.34 1.16 -8.97
C ALA A 159 -12.28 1.43 -10.16
N THR A 160 -13.58 1.32 -9.92
CA THR A 160 -14.64 1.77 -10.83
C THR A 160 -15.05 3.22 -10.59
N ASP A 161 -14.96 3.66 -9.34
CA ASP A 161 -15.30 5.00 -8.86
C ASP A 161 -14.27 5.40 -7.80
N ILE A 162 -13.86 6.68 -7.80
CA ILE A 162 -12.91 7.25 -6.86
C ILE A 162 -13.62 8.25 -5.96
N ILE A 163 -13.51 8.06 -4.65
CA ILE A 163 -13.97 9.03 -3.66
C ILE A 163 -12.76 9.78 -3.12
N HIS A 164 -12.67 11.06 -3.44
CA HIS A 164 -11.58 11.93 -3.02
C HIS A 164 -11.95 12.69 -1.75
N LEU A 165 -11.27 12.39 -0.65
CA LEU A 165 -11.39 13.14 0.61
C LEU A 165 -10.41 14.32 0.61
N THR A 166 -10.93 15.54 0.49
CA THR A 166 -10.11 16.78 0.54
C THR A 166 -10.86 17.88 1.28
N ALA A 167 -10.15 18.67 2.09
CA ALA A 167 -10.73 19.78 2.87
C ALA A 167 -11.99 19.39 3.69
N LYS A 168 -12.01 18.17 4.24
CA LYS A 168 -13.16 17.59 4.98
C LYS A 168 -14.43 17.41 4.13
N ARG A 169 -14.28 17.31 2.80
CA ARG A 169 -15.33 17.03 1.82
C ARG A 169 -15.01 15.76 1.05
N LEU A 170 -16.05 15.08 0.58
CA LEU A 170 -15.95 13.88 -0.24
C LEU A 170 -16.51 14.20 -1.62
N ASP A 171 -15.65 14.15 -2.63
CA ASP A 171 -16.03 14.34 -4.03
C ASP A 171 -15.90 13.01 -4.76
N ALA A 172 -16.97 12.55 -5.40
CA ALA A 172 -17.00 11.29 -6.12
C ALA A 172 -16.73 11.51 -7.62
N TYR A 173 -15.84 10.71 -8.17
CA TYR A 173 -15.44 10.72 -9.57
C TYR A 173 -15.69 9.33 -10.16
N ARG A 174 -16.31 9.28 -11.33
CA ARG A 174 -16.55 8.02 -12.03
C ARG A 174 -15.35 7.66 -12.91
N GLY A 175 -14.88 6.42 -12.82
CA GLY A 175 -13.72 5.92 -13.55
C GLY A 175 -12.56 5.57 -12.63
N ASN A 176 -11.46 5.15 -13.26
CA ASN A 176 -10.24 4.75 -12.57
C ASN A 176 -9.42 5.95 -12.04
N TYR A 177 -8.32 5.64 -11.36
CA TYR A 177 -7.45 6.66 -10.76
C TYR A 177 -6.87 7.66 -11.78
N GLU A 178 -6.48 7.21 -12.98
CA GLU A 178 -5.95 8.11 -14.02
C GLU A 178 -6.98 9.15 -14.47
N LEU A 179 -8.24 8.74 -14.69
CA LEU A 179 -9.32 9.65 -15.05
C LEU A 179 -9.62 10.64 -13.93
N PHE A 180 -9.59 10.19 -12.67
CA PHE A 180 -9.70 11.07 -11.51
C PHE A 180 -8.62 12.14 -11.50
N VAL A 181 -7.34 11.78 -11.70
CA VAL A 181 -6.23 12.75 -11.70
C VAL A 181 -6.45 13.81 -12.77
N LYS A 182 -6.81 13.42 -13.99
CA LYS A 182 -7.11 14.36 -15.09
C LYS A 182 -8.27 15.29 -14.74
N ALA A 183 -9.39 14.74 -14.28
CA ALA A 183 -10.57 15.53 -13.90
C ALA A 183 -10.25 16.52 -12.77
N ARG A 184 -9.45 16.10 -11.79
CA ARG A 184 -8.99 16.95 -10.70
C ARG A 184 -8.07 18.07 -11.18
N GLU A 185 -7.11 17.78 -12.05
CA GLU A 185 -6.22 18.79 -12.64
C GLU A 185 -7.01 19.85 -13.43
N GLU A 186 -8.00 19.42 -14.22
CA GLU A 186 -8.89 20.32 -14.95
C GLU A 186 -9.74 21.18 -13.99
N HIS A 187 -10.27 20.59 -12.92
CA HIS A 187 -11.03 21.32 -11.90
C HIS A 187 -10.18 22.41 -11.24
N LEU A 188 -8.98 22.06 -10.76
CA LEU A 188 -8.06 23.01 -10.12
C LEU A 188 -7.65 24.13 -11.08
N LEU A 189 -7.42 23.82 -12.35
CA LEU A 189 -7.07 24.81 -13.37
C LEU A 189 -8.23 25.79 -13.64
N ASN A 190 -9.48 25.30 -13.64
CA ASN A 190 -10.66 26.13 -13.80
C ASN A 190 -10.88 27.02 -12.57
N GLU A 191 -10.75 26.48 -11.36
CA GLU A 191 -10.83 27.25 -10.11
C GLU A 191 -9.77 28.36 -10.05
N GLU A 192 -8.53 28.05 -10.46
CA GLU A 192 -7.46 29.06 -10.53
C GLU A 192 -7.78 30.15 -11.55
N ARG A 193 -8.29 29.79 -12.74
CA ARG A 193 -8.69 30.78 -13.76
C ARG A 193 -9.82 31.68 -13.29
N GLU A 194 -10.85 31.11 -12.68
CA GLU A 194 -11.98 31.86 -12.11
C GLU A 194 -11.51 32.79 -10.99
N TYR A 195 -10.64 32.30 -10.10
CA TYR A 195 -10.04 33.10 -9.05
C TYR A 195 -9.24 34.28 -9.61
N GLN A 196 -8.37 34.05 -10.60
CA GLN A 196 -7.58 35.12 -11.21
C GLN A 196 -8.46 36.15 -11.95
N ALA A 197 -9.51 35.70 -12.64
CA ALA A 197 -10.46 36.60 -13.30
C ALA A 197 -11.20 37.49 -12.29
N GLN A 198 -11.73 36.91 -11.21
CA GLN A 198 -12.40 37.66 -10.14
C GLN A 198 -11.44 38.61 -9.43
N LYS A 199 -10.20 38.18 -9.19
CA LYS A 199 -9.16 39.00 -8.57
C LYS A 199 -8.81 40.20 -9.46
N ALA A 200 -8.58 39.99 -10.75
CA ALA A 200 -8.29 41.05 -11.71
C ALA A 200 -9.45 42.05 -11.84
N GLU A 201 -10.70 41.58 -11.87
CA GLU A 201 -11.88 42.46 -11.90
C GLU A 201 -11.97 43.32 -10.64
N ARG A 202 -11.76 42.71 -9.46
CA ARG A 202 -11.74 43.42 -8.18
C ARG A 202 -10.62 44.46 -8.14
N GLU A 203 -9.41 44.10 -8.56
CA GLU A 203 -8.27 45.01 -8.62
C GLU A 203 -8.53 46.17 -9.56
N HIS A 204 -9.11 45.93 -10.75
CA HIS A 204 -9.44 46.99 -11.70
C HIS A 204 -10.50 47.96 -11.16
N ILE A 205 -11.56 47.45 -10.50
CA ILE A 205 -12.57 48.29 -9.85
C ILE A 205 -11.93 49.09 -8.70
N GLN A 206 -11.08 48.47 -7.90
CA GLN A 206 -10.40 49.10 -6.78
C GLN A 206 -9.46 50.23 -7.24
N GLN A 207 -8.65 49.99 -8.28
CA GLN A 207 -7.79 51.00 -8.90
C GLN A 207 -8.60 52.20 -9.41
N PHE A 208 -9.78 51.96 -10.02
CA PHE A 208 -10.67 53.04 -10.44
C PHE A 208 -11.17 53.86 -9.25
N ILE A 209 -11.61 53.19 -8.19
CA ILE A 209 -12.08 53.85 -6.96
C ILE A 209 -10.96 54.71 -6.37
N ASP A 210 -9.76 54.15 -6.20
CA ASP A 210 -8.63 54.84 -5.57
C ASP A 210 -8.16 56.05 -6.38
N THR A 211 -8.10 55.92 -7.71
CA THR A 211 -7.70 57.02 -8.61
C THR A 211 -8.70 58.18 -8.59
N PHE A 212 -10.00 57.90 -8.53
CA PHE A 212 -11.04 58.92 -8.66
C PHE A 212 -11.75 59.28 -7.35
N ARG A 213 -11.31 58.74 -6.21
CA ARG A 213 -11.93 58.92 -4.89
C ARG A 213 -12.13 60.38 -4.49
N TYR A 214 -11.16 61.24 -4.83
CA TYR A 214 -11.17 62.66 -4.47
C TYR A 214 -11.70 63.58 -5.59
N ASN A 215 -12.18 63.02 -6.71
CA ASN A 215 -12.71 63.82 -7.82
C ASN A 215 -14.22 64.04 -7.69
N ALA A 216 -14.62 65.23 -7.26
CA ALA A 216 -16.02 65.60 -7.03
C ALA A 216 -16.93 65.40 -8.26
N LYS A 217 -16.41 65.56 -9.49
CA LYS A 217 -17.20 65.38 -10.73
C LYS A 217 -17.52 63.91 -11.04
N ARG A 218 -16.80 62.96 -10.46
CA ARG A 218 -16.97 61.51 -10.69
C ARG A 218 -17.49 60.75 -9.46
N ALA A 219 -17.91 61.46 -8.42
CA ALA A 219 -18.36 60.88 -7.15
C ALA A 219 -19.50 59.87 -7.30
N SER A 220 -20.48 60.13 -8.17
CA SER A 220 -21.59 59.19 -8.45
C SER A 220 -21.11 57.88 -9.08
N LEU A 221 -20.15 57.96 -10.01
CA LEU A 221 -19.57 56.80 -10.69
C LEU A 221 -18.72 55.96 -9.72
N VAL A 222 -17.93 56.61 -8.86
CA VAL A 222 -17.16 55.94 -7.80
C VAL A 222 -18.09 55.23 -6.81
N GLN A 223 -19.18 55.87 -6.36
CA GLN A 223 -20.17 55.22 -5.51
C GLN A 223 -20.84 54.01 -6.18
N SER A 224 -21.12 54.09 -7.48
CA SER A 224 -21.63 52.95 -8.23
C SER A 224 -20.63 51.79 -8.29
N ARG A 225 -19.33 52.08 -8.43
CA ARG A 225 -18.26 51.07 -8.47
C ARG A 225 -18.01 50.44 -7.09
N ILE A 226 -18.11 51.21 -6.00
CA ILE A 226 -18.07 50.68 -4.62
C ILE A 226 -19.21 49.68 -4.40
N LYS A 227 -20.44 50.05 -4.77
CA LYS A 227 -21.60 49.13 -4.68
C LYS A 227 -21.45 47.90 -5.58
N ALA A 228 -20.82 48.04 -6.74
CA ALA A 228 -20.54 46.89 -7.61
C ALA A 228 -19.52 45.94 -6.97
N LEU A 229 -18.45 46.46 -6.36
CA LEU A 229 -17.45 45.68 -5.64
C LEU A 229 -18.07 44.90 -4.46
N GLU A 230 -18.99 45.52 -3.71
CA GLU A 230 -19.71 44.88 -2.60
C GLU A 230 -20.65 43.75 -3.05
N ARG A 231 -21.16 43.83 -4.29
CA ARG A 231 -22.04 42.80 -4.87
C ARG A 231 -21.29 41.61 -5.47
N LEU A 232 -19.98 41.75 -5.71
CA LEU A 232 -19.19 40.63 -6.23
C LEU A 232 -19.18 39.48 -5.22
N PRO A 233 -19.25 38.22 -5.69
CA PRO A 233 -19.16 37.05 -4.82
C PRO A 233 -17.87 37.08 -3.99
N LYS A 234 -17.90 36.36 -2.87
CA LYS A 234 -16.70 36.22 -2.02
C LYS A 234 -15.62 35.49 -2.82
N LEU A 235 -14.46 36.11 -2.91
CA LEU A 235 -13.27 35.51 -3.51
C LEU A 235 -12.80 34.37 -2.60
N ILE A 236 -12.85 33.14 -3.10
CA ILE A 236 -12.34 31.95 -2.42
C ILE A 236 -11.00 31.63 -3.07
N GLU A 237 -9.93 31.60 -2.28
CA GLU A 237 -8.62 31.20 -2.79
C GLU A 237 -8.63 29.69 -3.10
N PRO A 238 -8.21 29.28 -4.30
CA PRO A 238 -8.14 27.87 -4.66
C PRO A 238 -7.11 27.15 -3.78
N GLU A 239 -7.33 25.85 -3.60
CA GLU A 239 -6.46 25.04 -2.77
C GLU A 239 -5.08 24.90 -3.42
N LYS A 240 -4.03 25.33 -2.71
CA LYS A 240 -2.65 25.17 -3.17
C LYS A 240 -2.23 23.73 -2.99
N VAL A 241 -2.09 23.00 -4.10
CA VAL A 241 -1.43 21.70 -4.09
C VAL A 241 0.05 21.92 -3.73
N THR A 242 0.44 21.55 -2.52
CA THR A 242 1.84 21.55 -2.09
C THR A 242 2.61 20.50 -2.87
N LYS A 243 3.32 20.93 -3.91
CA LYS A 243 4.24 20.05 -4.63
C LYS A 243 5.45 19.76 -3.75
N VAL A 244 5.49 18.56 -3.16
CA VAL A 244 6.67 18.08 -2.44
C VAL A 244 7.74 17.76 -3.49
N VAL A 245 8.83 18.53 -3.49
CA VAL A 245 9.97 18.30 -4.38
C VAL A 245 11.14 17.77 -3.55
N PHE A 246 11.43 16.48 -3.70
CA PHE A 246 12.60 15.87 -3.08
C PHE A 246 13.83 16.06 -3.97
N ARG A 247 14.78 16.87 -3.54
CA ARG A 247 16.05 17.09 -4.25
C ARG A 247 17.20 16.45 -3.48
N LEU A 248 17.89 15.52 -4.13
CA LEU A 248 19.16 15.00 -3.63
C LEU A 248 20.29 15.94 -4.05
N PRO A 249 21.24 16.26 -3.14
CA PRO A 249 22.39 17.08 -3.49
C PRO A 249 23.28 16.36 -4.51
N GLU A 250 23.92 17.12 -5.40
CA GLU A 250 24.90 16.56 -6.32
C GLU A 250 26.10 16.01 -5.54
N CYS A 251 26.59 14.84 -5.97
CA CYS A 251 27.73 14.17 -5.36
C CYS A 251 28.98 14.33 -6.23
N ASP A 252 30.14 14.52 -5.58
CA ASP A 252 31.43 14.55 -6.26
C ASP A 252 31.70 13.24 -7.01
N LYS A 253 32.35 13.35 -8.17
CA LYS A 253 32.72 12.17 -8.98
C LYS A 253 33.90 11.44 -8.34
N ILE A 254 33.63 10.27 -7.80
CA ILE A 254 34.63 9.34 -7.22
C ILE A 254 35.28 8.50 -8.36
N HIS A 255 36.49 7.97 -8.23
CA HIS A 255 37.01 7.03 -9.24
C HIS A 255 36.43 5.59 -9.03
N GLN A 256 36.20 4.85 -10.12
CA GLN A 256 35.61 3.50 -10.10
C GLN A 256 36.63 2.41 -9.70
N PRO A 257 36.17 1.23 -9.21
CA PRO A 257 34.78 0.86 -8.89
C PRO A 257 34.31 1.40 -7.53
N LEU A 258 33.01 1.73 -7.41
CA LEU A 258 32.46 2.28 -6.17
C LEU A 258 32.26 1.19 -5.11
N VAL A 259 31.55 0.13 -5.49
CA VAL A 259 31.38 -1.09 -4.71
C VAL A 259 31.46 -2.26 -5.68
N GLN A 260 32.19 -3.30 -5.30
CA GLN A 260 32.31 -4.55 -6.04
C GLN A 260 32.18 -5.72 -5.06
N LEU A 261 31.28 -6.64 -5.38
CA LEU A 261 31.14 -7.94 -4.75
C LEU A 261 31.62 -8.97 -5.77
N ASP A 262 32.61 -9.78 -5.39
CA ASP A 262 33.18 -10.85 -6.21
C ASP A 262 32.92 -12.19 -5.49
N GLU A 263 32.16 -13.07 -6.14
CA GLU A 263 31.82 -14.43 -5.69
C GLU A 263 31.34 -14.49 -4.22
N VAL A 264 30.47 -13.57 -3.82
CA VAL A 264 30.08 -13.40 -2.41
C VAL A 264 29.05 -14.45 -1.98
N TYR A 265 29.32 -15.09 -0.83
CA TYR A 265 28.40 -15.99 -0.13
C TYR A 265 28.09 -15.45 1.26
N PHE A 266 26.86 -15.62 1.72
CA PHE A 266 26.47 -15.23 3.07
C PHE A 266 25.36 -16.13 3.66
N HIS A 267 25.51 -16.45 4.95
CA HIS A 267 24.55 -17.20 5.74
C HIS A 267 24.53 -16.70 7.19
N TYR A 268 23.35 -16.58 7.81
CA TYR A 268 23.27 -16.37 9.27
C TYR A 268 23.44 -17.67 10.05
N ILE A 269 22.94 -18.77 9.48
CA ILE A 269 23.03 -20.13 10.04
C ILE A 269 23.75 -20.98 8.99
N PRO A 270 24.82 -21.72 9.34
CA PRO A 270 25.62 -22.47 8.37
C PRO A 270 24.83 -23.42 7.46
N GLU A 271 23.72 -23.96 7.96
CA GLU A 271 22.86 -24.92 7.25
C GLU A 271 21.89 -24.26 6.26
N LYS A 272 21.76 -22.92 6.27
CA LYS A 272 20.80 -22.18 5.44
C LYS A 272 21.48 -20.98 4.77
N PRO A 273 22.11 -21.18 3.59
CA PRO A 273 22.69 -20.11 2.81
C PRO A 273 21.62 -19.17 2.25
N ILE A 274 21.83 -17.86 2.40
CA ILE A 274 20.89 -16.82 1.96
C ILE A 274 21.35 -16.23 0.62
N LEU A 275 22.65 -16.00 0.49
CA LEU A 275 23.27 -15.49 -0.72
C LEU A 275 24.36 -16.45 -1.15
N GLU A 276 24.36 -16.80 -2.43
CA GLU A 276 25.31 -17.72 -3.02
C GLU A 276 25.85 -17.14 -4.33
N ASN A 277 27.18 -17.11 -4.44
CA ASN A 277 27.89 -16.69 -5.65
C ASN A 277 27.42 -15.35 -6.24
N ILE A 278 27.35 -14.32 -5.41
CA ILE A 278 26.88 -13.00 -5.83
C ILE A 278 28.03 -12.16 -6.38
N ASP A 279 27.94 -11.83 -7.67
CA ASP A 279 28.79 -10.86 -8.35
C ASP A 279 28.01 -9.56 -8.65
N LEU A 280 28.51 -8.43 -8.13
CA LEU A 280 27.85 -7.13 -8.30
C LEU A 280 28.89 -6.02 -8.43
N THR A 281 28.77 -5.19 -9.47
CA THR A 281 29.62 -3.99 -9.61
C THR A 281 28.76 -2.73 -9.72
N VAL A 282 28.93 -1.82 -8.76
CA VAL A 282 28.25 -0.53 -8.71
C VAL A 282 29.12 0.54 -9.38
N ARG A 283 28.59 1.14 -10.45
CA ARG A 283 29.23 2.24 -11.21
C ARG A 283 28.53 3.57 -10.95
N HIS A 284 29.13 4.66 -11.42
CA HIS A 284 28.47 5.97 -11.45
C HIS A 284 27.17 5.92 -12.24
N SER A 285 26.15 6.62 -11.75
CA SER A 285 24.80 6.69 -12.35
C SER A 285 24.06 5.35 -12.46
N SER A 286 24.52 4.30 -11.77
CA SER A 286 23.79 3.03 -11.73
C SER A 286 22.47 3.19 -10.99
N ARG A 287 21.38 2.73 -11.60
CA ARG A 287 20.09 2.53 -10.92
C ARG A 287 19.89 1.03 -10.79
N ILE A 288 20.06 0.52 -9.56
CA ILE A 288 20.07 -0.92 -9.29
C ILE A 288 18.83 -1.25 -8.47
N CYS A 289 18.00 -2.12 -9.02
CA CYS A 289 16.87 -2.72 -8.32
C CYS A 289 17.20 -4.18 -8.02
N VAL A 290 16.94 -4.61 -6.79
CA VAL A 290 17.18 -5.99 -6.35
C VAL A 290 15.86 -6.73 -6.33
N VAL A 291 15.75 -7.77 -7.17
CA VAL A 291 14.56 -8.60 -7.31
C VAL A 291 14.86 -10.01 -6.81
N SER A 292 13.89 -10.62 -6.16
CA SER A 292 13.93 -12.03 -5.73
C SER A 292 12.72 -12.76 -6.31
N SER A 293 12.96 -13.69 -7.23
CA SER A 293 11.92 -14.60 -7.73
C SER A 293 12.25 -16.00 -7.24
N THR A 294 11.44 -16.52 -6.32
CA THR A 294 11.60 -17.88 -5.80
C THR A 294 10.97 -18.85 -6.79
N SER A 295 11.71 -19.21 -7.85
CA SER A 295 11.34 -20.33 -8.71
C SER A 295 12.20 -21.53 -8.34
N GLN A 296 11.56 -22.55 -7.75
CA GLN A 296 12.08 -23.87 -7.36
C GLN A 296 12.80 -23.94 -6.00
N LYS A 297 12.11 -24.52 -5.01
CA LYS A 297 12.57 -25.43 -3.92
C LYS A 297 13.90 -25.18 -3.16
N THR A 298 14.55 -24.04 -3.32
CA THR A 298 15.75 -23.67 -2.58
C THR A 298 15.62 -22.20 -2.20
N GLU A 299 15.75 -21.90 -0.91
CA GLU A 299 15.65 -20.55 -0.34
C GLU A 299 16.87 -19.67 -0.67
N CYS A 300 17.34 -19.71 -1.93
CA CYS A 300 18.58 -19.07 -2.36
C CYS A 300 18.30 -18.11 -3.52
N LEU A 301 18.80 -16.88 -3.40
CA LEU A 301 18.90 -15.92 -4.48
C LEU A 301 19.95 -16.39 -5.49
N GLY A 302 19.53 -17.22 -6.46
CA GLY A 302 20.37 -17.62 -7.59
C GLY A 302 20.51 -16.50 -8.63
N LEU A 303 21.76 -16.07 -8.85
CA LEU A 303 22.29 -15.28 -9.96
C LEU A 303 21.38 -14.15 -10.52
N LEU A 304 21.61 -12.91 -10.06
CA LEU A 304 21.08 -11.71 -10.72
C LEU A 304 22.24 -10.77 -11.11
N VAL A 305 22.80 -10.96 -12.30
CA VAL A 305 23.71 -9.98 -12.92
C VAL A 305 22.85 -8.82 -13.43
N VAL A 306 22.71 -7.78 -12.61
CA VAL A 306 21.96 -6.58 -12.98
C VAL A 306 22.90 -5.53 -13.54
N THR A 307 23.14 -5.57 -14.85
CA THR A 307 23.62 -4.39 -15.59
C THR A 307 22.41 -3.72 -16.23
N LEU A 308 21.76 -2.80 -15.52
CA LEU A 308 20.60 -2.08 -16.07
C LEU A 308 21.05 -0.85 -16.86
N SER A 309 20.80 -0.91 -18.15
CA SER A 309 20.75 0.24 -19.07
C SER A 309 19.68 1.26 -18.64
N PRO A 310 19.70 2.50 -19.15
CA PRO A 310 18.96 3.65 -18.59
C PRO A 310 17.42 3.60 -18.55
N ASN A 311 16.78 2.53 -19.02
CA ASN A 311 15.32 2.45 -19.21
C ASN A 311 14.69 1.17 -18.58
N ALA A 312 15.20 0.67 -17.46
CA ALA A 312 14.62 -0.51 -16.82
C ALA A 312 13.40 -0.16 -15.94
N GLU A 313 12.28 -0.84 -16.19
CA GLU A 313 11.06 -0.81 -15.38
C GLU A 313 11.17 -1.72 -14.14
N LEU A 314 10.42 -1.33 -13.10
CA LEU A 314 10.54 -1.72 -11.69
C LEU A 314 9.78 -3.02 -11.38
N TYR A 315 10.45 -4.05 -10.84
CA TYR A 315 9.76 -5.22 -10.26
C TYR A 315 10.38 -5.65 -8.92
N VAL A 316 9.54 -5.90 -7.91
CA VAL A 316 9.91 -6.11 -6.49
C VAL A 316 9.68 -7.58 -6.11
N GLY A 317 10.70 -8.27 -5.58
CA GLY A 317 10.58 -9.69 -5.18
C GLY A 317 9.88 -9.98 -3.83
N GLU A 318 9.80 -11.24 -3.43
CA GLU A 318 9.15 -11.73 -2.20
C GLU A 318 9.82 -11.24 -0.88
N ASN A 319 9.02 -11.13 0.20
CA ASN A 319 9.49 -10.76 1.54
C ASN A 319 10.29 -11.91 2.18
N GLY A 320 11.49 -11.60 2.70
CA GLY A 320 12.35 -12.58 3.39
C GLY A 320 13.44 -13.23 2.52
N ALA A 321 13.50 -12.93 1.23
CA ALA A 321 14.48 -13.51 0.31
C ALA A 321 15.94 -13.01 0.48
N GLY A 322 16.28 -12.25 1.52
CA GLY A 322 17.66 -11.79 1.76
C GLY A 322 18.04 -10.45 1.11
N LYS A 323 17.09 -9.67 0.58
CA LYS A 323 17.38 -8.35 -0.03
C LYS A 323 18.03 -7.37 0.97
N SER A 324 17.48 -7.27 2.18
CA SER A 324 18.05 -6.43 3.24
C SER A 324 19.44 -6.91 3.66
N THR A 325 19.69 -8.23 3.59
CA THR A 325 21.01 -8.82 3.84
C THR A 325 22.01 -8.40 2.77
N LEU A 326 21.62 -8.41 1.49
CA LEU A 326 22.45 -7.90 0.40
C LEU A 326 22.77 -6.40 0.58
N LEU A 327 21.79 -5.57 0.96
CA LEU A 327 22.01 -4.14 1.24
C LEU A 327 23.01 -3.95 2.40
N LYS A 328 22.89 -4.74 3.47
CA LYS A 328 23.85 -4.71 4.60
C LYS A 328 25.26 -5.12 4.19
N LEU A 329 25.41 -6.11 3.30
CA LEU A 329 26.71 -6.44 2.70
C LEU A 329 27.25 -5.28 1.86
N ILE A 330 26.42 -4.63 1.04
CA ILE A 330 26.85 -3.45 0.27
C ILE A 330 27.28 -2.30 1.18
N LEU A 331 26.59 -2.07 2.30
CA LEU A 331 26.95 -1.07 3.31
C LEU A 331 28.29 -1.42 4.00
N GLY A 332 28.55 -2.70 4.19
CA GLY A 332 29.70 -3.20 4.96
C GLY A 332 29.38 -3.48 6.42
N ASP A 333 28.09 -3.49 6.80
CA ASP A 333 27.62 -3.86 8.15
C ASP A 333 27.71 -5.39 8.37
N LEU A 334 27.72 -6.15 7.28
CA LEU A 334 27.96 -7.60 7.28
C LEU A 334 29.21 -7.89 6.47
N GLU A 335 30.00 -8.84 6.95
CA GLU A 335 31.12 -9.40 6.20
C GLU A 335 30.66 -10.65 5.44
N PRO A 336 31.10 -10.83 4.18
CA PRO A 336 30.78 -12.03 3.43
C PRO A 336 31.43 -13.25 4.09
N THR A 337 30.70 -14.37 4.16
CA THR A 337 31.24 -15.63 4.69
C THR A 337 32.28 -16.25 3.76
N LYS A 338 32.13 -16.04 2.45
CA LYS A 338 33.11 -16.32 1.39
C LYS A 338 32.99 -15.26 0.29
N GLY A 339 34.04 -15.09 -0.50
CA GLY A 339 34.12 -14.06 -1.54
C GLY A 339 34.70 -12.75 -1.02
N LEU A 340 34.66 -11.70 -1.85
CA LEU A 340 35.33 -10.43 -1.57
C LEU A 340 34.40 -9.24 -1.80
N ARG A 341 34.31 -8.36 -0.80
CA ARG A 341 33.70 -7.03 -0.93
C ARG A 341 34.79 -5.97 -1.03
N LYS A 342 34.79 -5.19 -2.11
CA LYS A 342 35.61 -3.98 -2.29
C LYS A 342 34.70 -2.76 -2.31
N ALA A 343 35.08 -1.70 -1.61
CA ALA A 343 34.39 -0.42 -1.69
C ALA A 343 35.40 0.73 -1.72
N HIS A 344 35.09 1.80 -2.45
CA HIS A 344 35.96 2.98 -2.51
C HIS A 344 36.00 3.68 -1.14
N ARG A 345 37.20 4.05 -0.66
CA ARG A 345 37.41 4.57 0.71
C ARG A 345 36.67 5.88 1.02
N GLN A 346 36.43 6.70 0.00
CA GLN A 346 35.71 7.97 0.12
C GLN A 346 34.20 7.85 -0.21
N LEU A 347 33.71 6.63 -0.43
CA LEU A 347 32.30 6.42 -0.72
C LEU A 347 31.45 6.74 0.52
N ARG A 348 30.50 7.66 0.36
CA ARG A 348 29.46 7.93 1.35
C ARG A 348 28.17 7.26 0.88
N ILE A 349 27.59 6.40 1.72
CA ILE A 349 26.35 5.68 1.40
C ILE A 349 25.23 6.21 2.29
N GLY A 350 24.17 6.74 1.68
CA GLY A 350 22.91 7.00 2.36
C GLY A 350 22.06 5.73 2.37
N TYR A 351 21.60 5.31 3.55
CA TYR A 351 20.75 4.13 3.70
C TYR A 351 19.42 4.52 4.32
N PHE A 352 18.34 4.05 3.71
CA PHE A 352 16.98 4.21 4.21
C PHE A 352 16.35 2.82 4.37
N SER A 353 15.77 2.56 5.54
CA SER A 353 15.12 1.28 5.86
C SER A 353 13.79 1.52 6.55
N GLN A 354 12.84 0.61 6.40
CA GLN A 354 11.51 0.71 6.99
C GLN A 354 11.54 0.84 8.54
N HIS A 355 12.49 0.19 9.21
CA HIS A 355 12.67 0.26 10.68
C HIS A 355 13.46 1.49 11.19
N HIS A 356 13.89 2.41 10.32
CA HIS A 356 14.66 3.57 10.78
C HIS A 356 13.78 4.60 11.51
N VAL A 357 12.46 4.53 11.33
CA VAL A 357 11.49 5.43 11.99
C VAL A 357 11.50 5.25 13.51
N ASP A 358 11.74 4.02 13.99
CA ASP A 358 11.79 3.69 15.42
C ASP A 358 13.01 4.28 16.15
N GLN A 359 13.99 4.82 15.40
CA GLN A 359 15.19 5.46 15.96
C GLN A 359 15.08 6.99 16.04
N LEU A 360 13.94 7.57 15.67
CA LEU A 360 13.69 9.00 15.79
C LEU A 360 13.40 9.36 17.25
N ASP A 361 14.12 10.36 17.77
CA ASP A 361 13.83 10.92 19.09
C ASP A 361 12.51 11.69 19.02
N LEU A 362 11.46 11.11 19.60
CA LEU A 362 10.10 11.67 19.60
C LEU A 362 10.00 12.99 20.39
N ASN A 363 11.04 13.35 21.15
CA ASN A 363 11.07 14.59 21.95
C ASN A 363 11.68 15.77 21.20
N VAL A 364 12.14 15.59 19.96
CA VAL A 364 12.82 16.63 19.18
C VAL A 364 12.01 16.95 17.94
N SER A 365 11.91 18.23 17.58
CA SER A 365 11.24 18.60 16.34
C SER A 365 12.00 18.10 15.11
N SER A 366 11.30 17.87 14.00
CA SER A 366 11.92 17.39 12.75
C SER A 366 13.05 18.31 12.25
N LEU A 367 12.89 19.62 12.42
CA LEU A 367 13.91 20.62 12.07
C LEU A 367 15.14 20.52 12.98
N GLU A 368 14.94 20.46 14.30
CA GLU A 368 16.04 20.33 15.26
C GLU A 368 16.81 19.02 15.09
N PHE A 369 16.10 17.92 14.79
CA PHE A 369 16.73 16.63 14.49
C PHE A 369 17.67 16.74 13.28
N LEU A 370 17.21 17.38 12.20
CA LEU A 370 18.03 17.61 11.01
C LEU A 370 19.21 18.53 11.30
N MET A 371 19.00 19.64 12.01
CA MET A 371 20.07 20.57 12.39
C MET A 371 21.13 19.91 13.28
N LYS A 372 20.72 19.04 14.20
CA LYS A 372 21.63 18.30 15.09
C LYS A 372 22.44 17.25 14.33
N LYS A 373 21.83 16.57 13.37
CA LYS A 373 22.47 15.48 12.60
C LYS A 373 23.32 16.00 11.43
N PHE A 374 22.96 17.16 10.88
CA PHE A 374 23.63 17.81 9.76
C PHE A 374 23.83 19.31 10.05
N PRO A 375 24.79 19.70 10.92
CA PRO A 375 24.99 21.09 11.34
C PRO A 375 25.55 22.05 10.27
N GLY A 376 25.73 21.59 9.03
CA GLY A 376 26.32 22.36 7.93
C GLY A 376 27.74 21.92 7.60
#